data_AF-A0A1B6NYA4-F1
#
_entry.id   AF-A0A1B6NYA4-F1
#
_cell.length_a   1.000
_cell.length_b   1.000
_cell.length_c   1.000
_cell.angle_alpha   90.00
_cell.angle_beta   90.00
_cell.angle_gamma   90.00
#
_symmetry.space_group_name_H-M   'P 1'
#
loop_
_entity.id
_entity.type
_entity.pdbx_description
1 polymer ?
#
loop_
_entity_poly.entity_id
_entity_poly.type
_entity_poly.pdbx_seq_one_letter_code
_entity_poly.pdbx_strand_id
1 'polypeptide(L)'
;MADENMGKWIADKKPWHLKCDIALPCATQNELLEEDAKSLLDNGCQMVLEGANMPCTNEAQALFLDAQIAYVPGKASNAGGVALSGLEMSQNAMFNQRNASALDEQLYSIMESIHQRCVDEGKSEGDAGSSYVDYMKGANVAAFRRLADAMVAQGV
;
A
#
# COMPACT_ATOMS: atom_id res chain seq x y z
N MET A 1 8.34 -24.38 -20.15
CA MET A 1 9.77 -24.16 -20.44
C MET A 1 9.99 -22.67 -20.30
N ALA A 2 10.63 -22.24 -19.22
CA ALA A 2 11.19 -20.89 -19.17
C ALA A 2 12.55 -21.00 -19.86
N ASP A 3 12.71 -20.29 -20.97
CA ASP A 3 13.95 -20.29 -21.74
C ASP A 3 15.12 -19.77 -20.88
N GLU A 4 16.32 -20.28 -21.13
CA GLU A 4 17.55 -20.14 -20.31
C GLU A 4 18.09 -18.69 -20.17
N ASN A 5 17.34 -17.65 -20.54
CA ASN A 5 17.75 -16.24 -20.47
C ASN A 5 16.70 -15.29 -19.82
N MET A 6 15.75 -15.81 -19.04
CA MET A 6 14.66 -15.01 -18.43
C MET A 6 15.06 -14.17 -17.20
N GLY A 7 16.31 -14.28 -16.72
CA GLY A 7 16.79 -13.50 -15.57
C GLY A 7 18.03 -14.09 -14.93
N LYS A 8 18.73 -13.28 -14.14
CA LYS A 8 19.91 -13.72 -13.38
C LYS A 8 19.50 -14.00 -11.93
N TRP A 9 19.61 -15.25 -11.50
CA TRP A 9 19.52 -15.59 -10.08
C TRP A 9 20.72 -15.01 -9.33
N ILE A 10 20.45 -14.36 -8.19
CA ILE A 10 21.48 -13.83 -7.30
C ILE A 10 21.19 -14.38 -5.90
N ALA A 11 22.02 -15.32 -5.46
CA ALA A 11 21.87 -15.94 -4.15
C ALA A 11 22.01 -14.90 -3.02
N ASP A 12 21.22 -15.07 -1.96
CA ASP A 12 21.28 -14.30 -0.71
C ASP A 12 21.21 -12.78 -0.88
N LYS A 13 20.50 -12.33 -1.94
CA LYS A 13 20.34 -10.91 -2.25
C LYS A 13 18.88 -10.52 -2.35
N LYS A 14 18.55 -9.39 -1.75
CA LYS A 14 17.28 -8.67 -1.94
C LYS A 14 17.34 -7.83 -3.22
N PRO A 15 16.19 -7.53 -3.86
CA PRO A 15 16.16 -6.82 -5.13
C PRO A 15 16.40 -5.30 -5.03
N TRP A 16 16.49 -4.73 -3.82
CA TRP A 16 16.51 -3.29 -3.57
C TRP A 16 17.72 -2.52 -4.14
N HIS A 17 18.75 -3.24 -4.57
CA HIS A 17 19.90 -2.67 -5.26
C HIS A 17 19.65 -2.39 -6.76
N LEU A 18 18.54 -2.90 -7.31
CA LEU A 18 18.18 -2.70 -8.71
C LEU A 18 17.55 -1.33 -8.90
N LYS A 19 17.87 -0.67 -10.02
CA LYS A 19 17.25 0.59 -10.39
C LYS A 19 15.77 0.38 -10.74
N CYS A 20 14.89 1.13 -10.09
CA CYS A 20 13.47 1.15 -10.39
C CYS A 20 12.84 2.49 -10.02
N ASP A 21 11.71 2.83 -10.65
CA ASP A 21 10.90 3.99 -10.29
C ASP A 21 9.90 3.64 -9.16
N ILE A 22 9.47 2.38 -9.10
CA ILE A 22 8.46 1.86 -8.17
C ILE A 22 8.99 0.59 -7.49
N ALA A 23 8.90 0.51 -6.16
CA ALA A 23 9.21 -0.67 -5.36
C ALA A 23 7.96 -1.22 -4.66
N LEU A 24 7.76 -2.53 -4.73
CA LEU A 24 6.61 -3.24 -4.17
C LEU A 24 7.10 -4.34 -3.22
N PRO A 25 7.37 -4.03 -1.93
CA PRO A 25 7.76 -5.04 -0.95
C PRO A 25 6.56 -5.91 -0.53
N CYS A 26 6.63 -7.20 -0.87
CA CYS A 26 5.51 -8.13 -0.87
C CYS A 26 5.81 -9.52 -0.26
N ALA A 27 6.98 -9.76 0.36
CA ALA A 27 7.31 -11.10 0.87
C ALA A 27 7.05 -11.27 2.37
N THR A 28 7.76 -10.53 3.23
CA THR A 28 7.66 -10.68 4.70
C THR A 28 7.79 -9.36 5.45
N GLN A 29 7.43 -9.36 6.73
CA GLN A 29 7.69 -8.23 7.64
C GLN A 29 9.20 -7.91 7.69
N ASN A 30 9.54 -6.62 7.80
CA ASN A 30 10.92 -6.12 7.91
C ASN A 30 11.89 -6.64 6.83
N GLU A 31 11.40 -6.88 5.61
CA GLU A 31 12.24 -7.29 4.49
C GLU A 31 13.00 -6.13 3.83
N LEU A 32 12.57 -4.90 4.03
CA LEU A 32 13.20 -3.69 3.50
C LEU A 32 13.74 -2.87 4.68
N LEU A 33 15.07 -2.84 4.82
CA LEU A 33 15.79 -2.19 5.91
C LEU A 33 16.24 -0.78 5.52
N GLU A 34 16.81 -0.03 6.47
CA GLU A 34 17.32 1.33 6.23
C GLU A 34 18.30 1.43 5.05
N GLU A 35 19.25 0.49 4.95
CA GLU A 35 20.24 0.44 3.86
C GLU A 35 19.62 0.14 2.49
N ASP A 36 18.55 -0.67 2.49
CA ASP A 36 17.78 -1.00 1.29
C ASP A 36 17.01 0.24 0.81
N ALA A 37 16.42 1.01 1.73
CA ALA A 37 15.73 2.26 1.44
C ALA A 37 16.66 3.32 0.85
N LYS A 38 17.86 3.50 1.42
CA LYS A 38 18.90 4.38 0.85
C LYS A 38 19.26 3.98 -0.57
N SER A 39 19.47 2.68 -0.80
CA SER A 39 19.79 2.14 -2.13
C SER A 39 18.68 2.44 -3.15
N LEU A 40 17.41 2.31 -2.76
CA LEU A 40 16.27 2.64 -3.62
C LEU A 40 16.20 4.13 -3.95
N LEU A 41 16.38 4.99 -2.95
CA LEU A 41 16.38 6.45 -3.13
C LEU A 41 17.53 6.91 -4.04
N ASP A 42 18.74 6.40 -3.80
CA ASP A 42 19.93 6.70 -4.62
C ASP A 42 19.74 6.26 -6.09
N ASN A 43 18.98 5.18 -6.30
CA ASN A 43 18.63 4.68 -7.63
C ASN A 43 17.48 5.45 -8.31
N GLY A 44 16.87 6.42 -7.62
CA GLY A 44 15.80 7.25 -8.16
C GLY A 44 14.39 6.67 -7.99
N CYS A 45 14.19 5.76 -7.03
CA CYS A 45 12.86 5.26 -6.69
C CYS A 45 11.96 6.41 -6.22
N GLN A 46 10.77 6.53 -6.82
CA GLN A 46 9.81 7.60 -6.56
C GLN A 46 8.56 7.11 -5.81
N MET A 47 8.34 5.79 -5.75
CA MET A 47 7.18 5.21 -5.11
C MET A 47 7.52 3.90 -4.42
N VAL A 48 7.03 3.72 -3.20
CA VAL A 48 7.12 2.47 -2.44
C VAL A 48 5.72 2.12 -1.95
N LEU A 49 5.18 0.98 -2.38
CA LEU A 49 3.84 0.53 -1.97
C LEU A 49 3.92 -0.84 -1.32
N GLU A 50 3.58 -0.91 -0.04
CA GLU A 50 3.71 -2.17 0.72
C GLU A 50 2.63 -3.17 0.30
N GLY A 51 3.05 -4.33 -0.21
CA GLY A 51 2.15 -5.47 -0.46
C GLY A 51 2.08 -6.43 0.73
N ALA A 52 3.17 -6.58 1.48
CA ALA A 52 3.19 -7.39 2.70
C ALA A 52 2.70 -6.60 3.93
N ASN A 53 2.54 -7.28 5.07
CA ASN A 53 2.20 -6.64 6.35
C ASN A 53 3.47 -6.12 7.03
N MET A 54 3.65 -4.80 7.05
CA MET A 54 4.81 -4.10 7.63
C MET A 54 6.18 -4.58 7.07
N PRO A 55 6.38 -4.58 5.74
CA PRO A 55 7.65 -5.00 5.17
C PRO A 55 8.81 -4.02 5.37
N CYS A 56 8.53 -2.73 5.51
CA CYS A 56 9.56 -1.72 5.76
C CYS A 56 9.77 -1.52 7.26
N THR A 57 11.03 -1.47 7.71
CA THR A 57 11.33 -1.07 9.10
C THR A 57 11.00 0.41 9.31
N ASN A 58 10.85 0.84 10.57
CA ASN A 58 10.54 2.24 10.88
C ASN A 58 11.60 3.20 10.34
N GLU A 59 12.87 2.78 10.35
CA GLU A 59 14.00 3.55 9.81
C GLU A 59 13.89 3.71 8.29
N ALA A 60 13.51 2.64 7.58
CA ALA A 60 13.25 2.72 6.14
C ALA A 60 12.06 3.63 5.81
N GLN A 61 10.96 3.52 6.58
CA GLN A 61 9.78 4.38 6.41
C GLN A 61 10.12 5.85 6.60
N ALA A 62 10.89 6.18 7.65
CA ALA A 62 11.33 7.55 7.92
C ALA A 62 12.09 8.15 6.73
N LEU A 63 13.00 7.39 6.12
CA LEU A 63 13.74 7.85 4.93
C LEU A 63 12.82 8.16 3.75
N PHE A 64 11.79 7.34 3.50
CA PHE A 64 10.85 7.60 2.40
C PHE A 64 9.96 8.82 2.67
N LEU A 65 9.54 9.03 3.91
CA LEU A 65 8.78 10.21 4.34
C LEU A 65 9.63 11.48 4.24
N ASP A 66 10.87 11.44 4.72
CA ASP A 66 11.82 12.55 4.64
C ASP A 66 12.17 12.92 3.20
N ALA A 67 12.30 11.91 2.33
CA ALA A 67 12.51 12.11 0.90
C ALA A 67 11.26 12.60 0.14
N GLN A 68 10.10 12.64 0.80
CA GLN A 68 8.80 13.03 0.24
C GLN A 68 8.43 12.27 -1.05
N ILE A 69 8.85 11.00 -1.15
CA ILE A 69 8.40 10.10 -2.22
C ILE A 69 7.02 9.52 -1.87
N ALA A 70 6.33 8.93 -2.84
CA ALA A 70 5.04 8.30 -2.58
C ALA A 70 5.21 6.97 -1.84
N TYR A 71 5.22 7.01 -0.50
CA TYR A 71 5.21 5.84 0.36
C TYR A 71 3.78 5.50 0.80
N VAL A 72 3.27 4.35 0.40
CA VAL A 72 1.91 3.89 0.71
C VAL A 72 1.96 2.69 1.67
N PRO A 73 1.39 2.79 2.88
CA PRO A 73 1.46 1.72 3.87
C PRO A 73 0.55 0.54 3.52
N GLY A 74 0.91 -0.64 3.98
CA GLY A 74 0.25 -1.90 3.62
C GLY A 74 -1.25 -1.89 3.91
N LYS A 75 -1.66 -1.26 5.02
CA LYS A 75 -3.07 -1.11 5.41
C LYS A 75 -3.96 -0.44 4.34
N ALA A 76 -3.37 0.30 3.40
CA ALA A 76 -4.05 0.87 2.25
C ALA A 76 -3.74 0.08 0.97
N SER A 77 -2.47 -0.12 0.62
CA SER A 77 -2.06 -0.72 -0.66
C SER A 77 -2.39 -2.20 -0.81
N ASN A 78 -2.39 -2.98 0.28
CA ASN A 78 -2.68 -4.42 0.26
C ASN A 78 -4.11 -4.78 0.69
N ALA A 79 -4.94 -3.78 0.98
CA ALA A 79 -6.31 -3.96 1.48
C ALA A 79 -7.24 -4.71 0.51
N GLY A 80 -6.87 -4.80 -0.77
CA GLY A 80 -7.64 -5.50 -1.80
C GLY A 80 -7.91 -6.98 -1.48
N GLY A 81 -6.97 -7.66 -0.82
CA GLY A 81 -7.17 -9.05 -0.40
C GLY A 81 -8.32 -9.20 0.61
N VAL A 82 -8.34 -8.33 1.64
CA VAL A 82 -9.41 -8.30 2.64
C VAL A 82 -10.74 -7.86 2.01
N ALA A 83 -10.70 -6.91 1.08
CA ALA A 83 -11.89 -6.47 0.34
C ALA A 83 -12.53 -7.61 -0.44
N LEU A 84 -11.73 -8.38 -1.20
CA LEU A 84 -12.22 -9.56 -1.93
C LEU A 84 -12.79 -10.62 -1.00
N SER A 85 -12.18 -10.88 0.17
CA SER A 85 -12.76 -11.78 1.18
C SER A 85 -14.13 -11.29 1.66
N GLY A 86 -14.31 -9.98 1.84
CA GLY A 86 -15.62 -9.40 2.16
C GLY A 86 -16.66 -9.60 1.05
N LEU A 87 -16.25 -9.46 -0.22
CA LEU A 87 -17.11 -9.74 -1.37
C LEU A 87 -17.48 -11.23 -1.45
N GLU A 88 -16.54 -12.13 -1.15
CA GLU A 88 -16.79 -13.57 -1.07
C GLU A 88 -17.84 -13.89 0.00
N MET A 89 -17.73 -13.31 1.19
CA MET A 89 -18.73 -13.45 2.26
C MET A 89 -20.12 -12.96 1.81
N SER A 90 -20.19 -11.83 1.10
CA SER A 90 -21.45 -11.30 0.56
C SER A 90 -22.06 -12.23 -0.49
N GLN A 91 -21.25 -12.79 -1.39
CA GLN A 91 -21.72 -13.74 -2.41
C GLN A 91 -22.29 -15.00 -1.77
N ASN A 92 -21.63 -15.52 -0.73
CA ASN A 92 -22.08 -16.67 0.03
C ASN A 92 -23.42 -16.41 0.74
N ALA A 93 -23.59 -15.24 1.35
CA ALA A 93 -24.85 -14.85 2.01
C ALA A 93 -26.02 -14.70 1.01
N MET A 94 -25.73 -14.28 -0.22
CA MET A 94 -26.74 -14.07 -1.27
C MET A 94 -26.96 -15.30 -2.17
N PHE A 95 -26.21 -16.38 -1.97
CA PHE A 95 -26.18 -17.55 -2.88
C PHE A 95 -26.01 -17.16 -4.36
N ASN A 96 -25.23 -16.10 -4.61
CA ASN A 96 -25.07 -15.54 -5.95
C ASN A 96 -23.59 -15.31 -6.25
N GLN A 97 -23.05 -16.08 -7.19
CA GLN A 97 -21.69 -15.95 -7.66
C GLN A 97 -21.63 -14.95 -8.81
N ARG A 98 -20.74 -13.97 -8.70
CA ARG A 98 -20.47 -12.99 -9.74
C ARG A 98 -19.31 -13.47 -10.61
N ASN A 99 -19.30 -13.00 -11.85
CA ASN A 99 -18.17 -13.23 -12.74
C ASN A 99 -16.93 -12.42 -12.29
N ALA A 100 -15.76 -12.82 -12.78
CA ALA A 100 -14.50 -12.17 -12.41
C ALA A 100 -14.48 -10.67 -12.77
N SER A 101 -15.06 -10.27 -13.90
CA SER A 101 -15.10 -8.86 -14.32
C SER A 101 -15.91 -7.99 -13.36
N ALA A 102 -17.06 -8.47 -12.87
CA ALA A 102 -17.86 -7.73 -11.89
C ALA A 102 -17.18 -7.65 -10.52
N LEU A 103 -16.39 -8.67 -10.13
CA LEU A 103 -15.57 -8.62 -8.92
C LEU A 103 -14.40 -7.64 -9.06
N ASP A 104 -13.78 -7.60 -10.23
CA ASP A 104 -12.68 -6.69 -10.54
C ASP A 104 -13.13 -5.22 -10.54
N GLU A 105 -14.28 -4.91 -11.16
CA GLU A 105 -14.89 -3.58 -11.11
C GLU A 105 -15.19 -3.13 -9.67
N GLN A 106 -15.68 -4.04 -8.84
CA GLN A 106 -15.94 -3.75 -7.43
C GLN A 106 -14.66 -3.56 -6.62
N LEU A 107 -13.66 -4.40 -6.85
CA LEU A 107 -12.34 -4.26 -6.22
C LEU A 107 -11.70 -2.92 -6.61
N TYR A 108 -11.76 -2.55 -7.89
CA TYR A 108 -11.25 -1.28 -8.40
C TYR A 108 -11.91 -0.09 -7.68
N SER A 109 -13.24 -0.08 -7.59
CA SER A 109 -13.98 0.97 -6.89
C SER A 109 -13.64 1.04 -5.39
N ILE A 110 -13.41 -0.10 -4.73
CA ILE A 110 -12.96 -0.14 -3.34
C ILE A 110 -11.56 0.47 -3.20
N MET A 111 -10.62 0.09 -4.06
CA MET A 111 -9.24 0.60 -4.01
C MET A 111 -9.19 2.09 -4.35
N GLU A 112 -10.00 2.57 -5.30
CA GLU A 112 -10.18 3.99 -5.60
C GLU A 112 -10.72 4.75 -4.38
N SER A 113 -11.72 4.21 -3.67
CA SER A 113 -12.24 4.83 -2.45
C SER A 113 -11.20 4.89 -1.33
N ILE A 114 -10.38 3.84 -1.17
CA ILE A 114 -9.28 3.82 -0.19
C ILE A 114 -8.24 4.89 -0.55
N HIS A 115 -7.85 4.96 -1.82
CA HIS A 115 -6.90 5.95 -2.33
C HIS A 115 -7.39 7.37 -2.08
N GLN A 116 -8.63 7.69 -2.47
CA GLN A 116 -9.21 9.01 -2.30
C GLN A 116 -9.21 9.45 -0.83
N ARG A 117 -9.59 8.57 0.10
CA ARG A 117 -9.55 8.87 1.55
C ARG A 117 -8.14 9.13 2.05
N CYS A 118 -7.14 8.37 1.58
CA CYS A 118 -5.76 8.62 1.95
C CYS A 118 -5.29 9.99 1.43
N VAL A 119 -5.71 10.37 0.22
CA VAL A 119 -5.40 11.69 -0.36
C VAL A 119 -6.07 12.82 0.43
N ASP A 120 -7.34 12.67 0.76
CA ASP A 120 -8.12 13.70 1.47
C ASP A 120 -7.56 13.96 2.87
N GLU A 121 -7.22 12.90 3.61
CA GLU A 121 -6.70 13.01 4.98
C GLU A 121 -5.18 13.22 5.05
N GLY A 122 -4.46 12.83 3.99
CA GLY A 122 -3.00 12.90 3.90
C GLY A 122 -2.49 14.28 3.49
N LYS A 123 -3.31 15.09 2.83
CA LYS A 123 -3.00 16.50 2.54
C LYS A 123 -3.02 17.32 3.83
N SER A 124 -2.17 18.34 3.89
CA SER A 124 -2.14 19.29 5.01
C SER A 124 -2.87 20.57 4.60
N GLU A 125 -3.79 21.06 5.45
CA GLU A 125 -4.64 22.24 5.16
C GLU A 125 -3.85 23.56 4.96
N GLY A 126 -2.55 23.58 5.28
CA GLY A 126 -1.68 24.74 5.09
C GLY A 126 -0.81 24.72 3.82
N ASP A 127 -0.85 23.64 3.04
CA ASP A 127 0.14 23.35 2.00
C ASP A 127 -0.44 23.59 0.59
N ALA A 128 -1.10 24.73 0.40
CA ALA A 128 -1.82 25.10 -0.83
C ALA A 128 -0.94 25.18 -2.11
N GLY A 129 0.37 24.87 -2.02
CA GLY A 129 1.29 24.73 -3.14
C GLY A 129 2.10 23.41 -3.16
N SER A 130 1.93 22.51 -2.19
CA SER A 130 2.63 21.23 -2.14
C SER A 130 1.81 20.14 -2.85
N SER A 131 2.42 19.45 -3.81
CA SER A 131 1.82 18.28 -4.47
C SER A 131 2.00 16.98 -3.67
N TYR A 132 2.67 17.03 -2.51
CA TYR A 132 2.94 15.87 -1.69
C TYR A 132 1.69 15.41 -0.93
N VAL A 133 1.53 14.08 -0.85
CA VAL A 133 0.47 13.44 -0.07
C VAL A 133 1.13 12.49 0.92
N ASP A 134 0.94 12.73 2.22
CA ASP A 134 1.35 11.79 3.25
C ASP A 134 0.31 10.67 3.36
N TYR A 135 0.50 9.61 2.58
CA TYR A 135 -0.39 8.44 2.58
C TYR A 135 -0.34 7.69 3.92
N MET A 136 0.74 7.78 4.69
CA MET A 136 0.83 7.15 6.01
C MET A 136 -0.10 7.83 7.00
N LYS A 137 -0.03 9.16 7.09
CA LYS A 137 -1.01 9.98 7.83
C LYS A 137 -2.43 9.72 7.32
N GLY A 138 -2.63 9.81 6.01
CA GLY A 138 -3.95 9.69 5.40
C GLY A 138 -4.64 8.36 5.71
N ALA A 139 -3.92 7.24 5.54
CA ALA A 139 -4.45 5.92 5.83
C ALA A 139 -4.79 5.73 7.32
N ASN A 140 -3.94 6.25 8.22
CA ASN A 140 -4.16 6.16 9.67
C ASN A 140 -5.38 6.96 10.11
N VAL A 141 -5.49 8.23 9.68
CA VAL A 141 -6.59 9.11 10.05
C VAL A 141 -7.90 8.60 9.47
N ALA A 142 -7.93 8.21 8.20
CA ALA A 142 -9.13 7.68 7.55
C ALA A 142 -9.65 6.41 8.24
N ALA A 143 -8.76 5.47 8.57
CA ALA A 143 -9.13 4.24 9.27
C ALA A 143 -9.65 4.52 10.68
N PHE A 144 -8.95 5.37 11.44
CA PHE A 144 -9.32 5.71 12.81
C PHE A 144 -10.66 6.44 12.86
N ARG A 145 -10.87 7.45 12.00
CA ARG A 145 -12.12 8.22 11.96
C ARG A 145 -13.32 7.32 11.71
N ARG A 146 -13.23 6.41 10.75
CA ARG A 146 -14.30 5.44 10.46
C ARG A 146 -14.64 4.56 11.67
N LEU A 147 -13.63 4.13 12.42
CA LEU A 147 -13.84 3.36 13.65
C LEU A 147 -14.49 4.22 14.74
N ALA A 148 -13.97 5.42 14.96
CA ALA A 148 -14.48 6.35 15.97
C ALA A 148 -15.95 6.72 15.72
N ASP A 149 -16.31 7.04 14.47
CA ASP A 149 -17.69 7.36 14.08
C ASP A 149 -18.64 6.19 14.37
N ALA A 150 -18.20 4.96 14.07
CA ALA A 150 -18.97 3.75 14.36
C ALA A 150 -19.14 3.51 15.87
N MET A 151 -18.09 3.71 16.67
CA MET A 151 -18.15 3.60 18.13
C MET A 151 -19.12 4.63 18.72
N VAL A 152 -19.04 5.89 18.29
CA VAL A 152 -19.95 6.95 18.74
C VAL A 152 -21.40 6.64 18.35
N ALA A 153 -21.64 6.13 17.15
CA ALA A 153 -22.98 5.78 16.68
C ALA A 153 -23.60 4.58 17.42
N GLN A 154 -22.78 3.65 17.91
CA GLN A 154 -23.25 2.48 18.68
C GLN A 154 -23.45 2.75 20.17
N GLY A 155 -23.06 3.95 20.64
CA GLY A 155 -23.08 4.30 22.06
C GLY A 155 -21.88 3.72 22.82
N VAL A 156 -21.61 4.31 23.97
CA VAL A 156 -20.60 3.84 24.94
C VAL A 156 -21.30 3.11 26.08
#